data_AF-L1JNU1-F1
#
_entry.id   AF-L1JNU1-F1
#
_cell.length_a   1.000
_cell.length_b   1.000
_cell.length_c   1.000
_cell.angle_alpha   90.00
_cell.angle_beta   90.00
_cell.angle_gamma   90.00
#
_symmetry.space_group_name_H-M   'P 1'
#
loop_
_entity.id
_entity.type
_entity.pdbx_description
1 polymer ?
#
loop_
_entity_poly.entity_id
_entity_poly.type
_entity_poly.pdbx_seq_one_letter_code
_entity_poly.pdbx_strand_id
1 'polypeptide(L)'
;IVSVGDHAYPRGLKGSNETARLRRGWKEVYTGGELSHVPWYLTPGNHDCVGDVQAEYKYAEEESRWRMSPFQAAHFPLPGSTQNTSLLLIMLDMCTWVCGKEGEPNFRCLASEKDGMPAVRHMGSARRQEMISWLGKTLKDQCGRRDGGRSWCIVAGHWPVFSFSGNGPTDILIEELLPVLKSHRVHAYLSGHDHNMQHV
;
A
#
# COMPACT_ATOMS: atom_id res chain seq x y z
N ILE A 1 9.54 0.65 -9.12
CA ILE A 1 8.19 0.21 -9.53
C ILE A 1 7.27 0.33 -8.32
N VAL A 2 6.01 0.71 -8.51
CA VAL A 2 5.00 0.78 -7.45
C VAL A 2 3.98 -0.33 -7.68
N SER A 3 3.74 -1.18 -6.68
CA SER A 3 2.70 -2.22 -6.69
C SER A 3 1.61 -1.84 -5.68
N VAL A 4 0.35 -1.89 -6.11
CA VAL A 4 -0.82 -1.48 -5.33
C VAL A 4 -1.61 -2.66 -4.74
N GLY A 5 -0.93 -3.75 -4.39
CA GLY A 5 -1.49 -4.89 -3.64
C GLY A 5 -2.01 -6.05 -4.48
N ASP A 6 -2.53 -7.04 -3.77
CA ASP A 6 -2.95 -8.36 -4.24
C ASP A 6 -1.83 -9.15 -4.94
N HIS A 7 -0.73 -9.33 -4.21
CA HIS A 7 0.44 -9.99 -4.76
C HIS A 7 0.28 -11.52 -4.82
N ALA A 8 -0.45 -12.11 -3.87
CA ALA A 8 -0.54 -13.56 -3.71
C ALA A 8 -1.99 -14.08 -3.74
N TYR A 9 -2.64 -13.99 -4.91
CA TYR A 9 -3.98 -14.55 -5.11
C TYR A 9 -4.09 -16.07 -4.86
N PRO A 10 -5.23 -16.56 -4.35
CA PRO A 10 -6.39 -15.79 -3.88
C PRO A 10 -6.40 -15.54 -2.36
N ARG A 11 -5.36 -15.91 -1.61
CA ARG A 11 -5.38 -16.02 -0.13
C ARG A 11 -4.15 -15.47 0.58
N GLY A 12 -3.35 -14.64 -0.09
CA GLY A 12 -2.07 -14.20 0.46
C GLY A 12 -1.14 -15.38 0.70
N LEU A 13 -0.07 -15.20 1.45
CA LEU A 13 0.77 -16.31 1.93
C LEU A 13 0.21 -16.88 3.24
N LYS A 14 0.31 -18.19 3.50
CA LYS A 14 -0.07 -18.74 4.83
C LYS A 14 1.01 -18.60 5.90
N GLY A 15 2.17 -18.06 5.53
CA GLY A 15 3.34 -17.90 6.39
C GLY A 15 4.63 -17.84 5.57
N SER A 16 5.76 -17.65 6.26
CA SER A 16 7.06 -17.45 5.62
C SER A 16 7.59 -18.65 4.81
N ASN A 17 6.99 -19.84 4.98
CA ASN A 17 7.34 -21.04 4.20
C ASN A 17 6.68 -21.06 2.81
N GLU A 18 5.70 -20.20 2.52
CA GLU A 18 5.00 -20.14 1.23
C GLU A 18 5.59 -19.12 0.24
N THR A 19 6.75 -18.52 0.53
CA THR A 19 7.41 -17.50 -0.32
C THR A 19 7.74 -18.01 -1.73
N ALA A 20 7.75 -19.32 -1.97
CA ALA A 20 7.83 -19.91 -3.30
C ALA A 20 6.71 -19.43 -4.24
N ARG A 21 5.56 -18.99 -3.72
CA ARG A 21 4.49 -18.37 -4.50
C ARG A 21 4.87 -16.98 -5.00
N LEU A 22 5.49 -16.15 -4.16
CA LEU A 22 6.05 -14.86 -4.62
C LEU A 22 7.17 -15.08 -5.63
N ARG A 23 7.97 -16.14 -5.43
CA ARG A 23 9.04 -16.48 -6.38
C ARG A 23 8.49 -16.76 -7.78
N ARG A 24 7.50 -17.65 -7.89
CA ARG A 24 6.87 -18.03 -9.17
C ARG A 24 5.97 -16.94 -9.75
N GLY A 25 5.25 -16.19 -8.91
CA GLY A 25 4.28 -15.19 -9.34
C GLY A 25 4.88 -13.81 -9.64
N TRP A 26 6.07 -13.53 -9.11
CA TRP A 26 6.71 -12.22 -9.27
C TRP A 26 8.21 -12.34 -9.57
N LYS A 27 9.01 -12.98 -8.70
CA LYS A 27 10.48 -12.89 -8.79
C LYS A 27 11.02 -13.46 -10.10
N GLU A 28 10.51 -14.60 -10.54
CA GLU A 28 10.92 -15.29 -11.78
C GLU A 28 10.28 -14.68 -13.04
N VAL A 29 9.12 -14.04 -12.88
CA VAL A 29 8.37 -13.39 -13.98
C VAL A 29 9.05 -12.08 -14.39
N TYR A 30 9.41 -11.24 -13.42
CA TYR A 30 9.97 -9.90 -13.67
C TYR A 30 11.50 -9.94 -13.59
N THR A 31 12.14 -10.69 -14.49
CA THR A 31 13.61 -10.90 -14.54
C THR A 31 14.29 -10.30 -15.77
N GLY A 32 13.54 -9.81 -16.76
CA GLY A 32 14.11 -9.31 -18.01
C GLY A 32 14.78 -7.94 -17.91
N GLY A 33 16.02 -7.81 -18.41
CA GLY A 33 16.72 -6.53 -18.54
C GLY A 33 16.85 -5.77 -17.22
N GLU A 34 16.52 -4.48 -17.24
CA GLU A 34 16.56 -3.59 -16.07
C GLU A 34 15.63 -4.04 -14.94
N LEU A 35 14.55 -4.76 -15.24
CA LEU A 35 13.61 -5.25 -14.22
C LEU A 35 14.28 -6.21 -13.23
N SER A 36 15.39 -6.83 -13.62
CA SER A 36 16.17 -7.73 -12.77
C SER A 36 16.75 -7.05 -11.53
N HIS A 37 16.89 -5.71 -11.55
CA HIS A 37 17.53 -4.91 -10.50
C HIS A 37 16.67 -3.76 -9.93
N VAL A 38 15.58 -3.39 -10.61
CA VAL A 38 14.73 -2.28 -10.16
C VAL A 38 13.95 -2.63 -8.89
N PRO A 39 14.02 -1.82 -7.82
CA PRO A 39 13.20 -2.01 -6.62
C PRO A 39 11.70 -1.80 -6.89
N TRP A 40 10.89 -2.61 -6.20
CA TRP A 40 9.44 -2.52 -6.15
C TRP A 40 9.05 -2.02 -4.76
N TYR A 41 8.23 -0.97 -4.71
CA TYR A 41 7.62 -0.43 -3.49
C TYR A 41 6.18 -0.91 -3.45
N LEU A 42 5.82 -1.67 -2.43
CA LEU A 42 4.56 -2.42 -2.39
C LEU A 42 3.69 -2.02 -1.19
N THR A 43 2.38 -2.09 -1.38
CA THR A 43 1.32 -2.05 -0.35
C THR A 43 0.56 -3.37 -0.40
N PRO A 44 0.13 -3.95 0.72
CA PRO A 44 -0.69 -5.17 0.70
C PRO A 44 -2.11 -4.89 0.20
N GLY A 45 -2.67 -5.85 -0.53
CA GLY A 45 -4.08 -5.84 -0.94
C GLY A 45 -4.96 -6.79 -0.14
N ASN A 46 -6.26 -6.82 -0.46
CA ASN A 46 -7.23 -7.59 0.32
C ASN A 46 -6.91 -9.09 0.32
N HIS A 47 -6.39 -9.63 -0.79
CA HIS A 47 -5.98 -11.03 -0.84
C HIS A 47 -4.78 -11.30 0.06
N ASP A 48 -3.85 -10.37 0.15
CA ASP A 48 -2.68 -10.46 1.02
C ASP A 48 -3.10 -10.40 2.50
N CYS A 49 -4.10 -9.57 2.84
CA CYS A 49 -4.68 -9.47 4.18
C CYS A 49 -5.38 -10.75 4.66
N VAL A 50 -5.94 -11.55 3.74
CA VAL A 50 -6.53 -12.87 4.06
C VAL A 50 -5.44 -13.85 4.51
N GLY A 51 -4.24 -13.69 3.98
CA GLY A 51 -3.07 -14.45 4.39
C GLY A 51 -2.34 -13.82 5.58
N ASP A 52 -1.04 -14.08 5.63
CA ASP A 52 -0.11 -13.54 6.60
C ASP A 52 0.76 -12.48 5.93
N VAL A 53 0.29 -11.22 6.01
CA VAL A 53 1.06 -10.06 5.50
C VAL A 53 2.43 -9.93 6.19
N GLN A 54 2.62 -10.46 7.40
CA GLN A 54 3.92 -10.48 8.06
C GLN A 54 4.94 -11.34 7.29
N ALA A 55 4.47 -12.38 6.58
CA ALA A 55 5.34 -13.17 5.72
C ALA A 55 5.88 -12.36 4.53
N GLU A 56 5.11 -11.43 3.98
CA GLU A 56 5.56 -10.52 2.92
C GLU A 56 6.53 -9.46 3.45
N TYR A 57 6.31 -8.95 4.67
CA TYR A 57 7.28 -8.08 5.34
C TYR A 57 8.59 -8.79 5.61
N LYS A 58 8.55 -10.03 6.10
CA LYS A 58 9.77 -10.83 6.29
C LYS A 58 10.46 -11.13 4.97
N TYR A 59 9.71 -11.40 3.91
CA TYR A 59 10.29 -11.59 2.57
C TYR A 59 11.05 -10.35 2.08
N ALA A 60 10.59 -9.15 2.45
CA ALA A 60 11.27 -7.88 2.16
C ALA A 60 12.67 -7.77 2.80
N GLU A 61 12.90 -8.47 3.91
CA GLU A 61 14.21 -8.52 4.58
C GLU A 61 15.21 -9.39 3.80
N GLU A 62 14.72 -10.38 3.07
CA GLU A 62 15.53 -11.36 2.33
C GLU A 62 15.67 -11.01 0.83
N GLU A 63 14.73 -10.24 0.27
CA GLU A 63 14.69 -9.87 -1.15
C GLU A 63 14.77 -8.36 -1.34
N SER A 64 15.96 -7.88 -1.71
CA SER A 64 16.25 -6.44 -1.87
C SER A 64 15.38 -5.70 -2.91
N ARG A 65 14.78 -6.40 -3.88
CA ARG A 65 13.84 -5.77 -4.81
C ARG A 65 12.44 -5.63 -4.25
N TRP A 66 12.08 -6.35 -3.19
CA TRP A 66 10.77 -6.34 -2.58
C TRP A 66 10.76 -5.35 -1.40
N ARG A 67 10.38 -4.09 -1.62
CA ARG A 67 10.32 -3.05 -0.58
C ARG A 67 8.90 -2.94 -0.03
N MET A 68 8.69 -3.57 1.11
CA MET A 68 7.38 -3.61 1.75
C MET A 68 7.55 -3.61 3.27
N SER A 69 6.95 -2.62 3.92
CA SER A 69 6.92 -2.51 5.38
C SER A 69 5.62 -1.81 5.80
N PRO A 70 5.16 -1.98 7.06
CA PRO A 70 3.93 -1.35 7.52
C PRO A 70 4.01 0.19 7.56
N PHE A 71 5.21 0.76 7.64
CA PHE A 71 5.45 2.21 7.63
C PHE A 71 6.53 2.54 6.60
N GLN A 72 6.12 2.67 5.34
CA GLN A 72 7.03 2.84 4.22
C GLN A 72 6.91 4.23 3.60
N ALA A 73 7.99 5.00 3.68
CA ALA A 73 8.18 6.25 2.96
C ALA A 73 9.54 6.25 2.27
N ALA A 74 9.59 6.70 1.02
CA ALA A 74 10.81 6.77 0.22
C ALA A 74 10.93 8.14 -0.46
N HIS A 75 12.16 8.67 -0.50
CA HIS A 75 12.46 9.93 -1.18
C HIS A 75 13.29 9.66 -2.43
N PHE A 76 12.91 10.31 -3.52
CA PHE A 76 13.63 10.25 -4.79
C PHE A 76 13.98 11.67 -5.21
N PRO A 77 15.26 12.05 -5.18
CA PRO A 77 15.70 13.30 -5.80
C PRO A 77 15.32 13.29 -7.29
N LEU A 78 14.80 14.40 -7.81
CA LEU A 78 14.56 14.55 -9.24
C LEU A 78 15.86 15.02 -9.92
N PRO A 79 16.48 14.19 -10.78
CA PRO A 79 17.73 14.54 -11.45
C PRO A 79 17.58 15.83 -12.26
N GLY A 80 18.58 16.72 -12.17
CA GLY A 80 18.59 17.97 -12.91
C GLY A 80 17.66 19.07 -12.36
N SER A 81 17.02 18.87 -11.20
CA SER A 81 16.18 19.92 -10.62
C SER A 81 17.00 21.08 -10.03
N THR A 82 16.58 22.32 -10.32
CA THR A 82 17.26 23.54 -9.86
C THR A 82 16.84 24.01 -8.48
N GLN A 83 15.75 23.45 -7.93
CA GLN A 83 15.17 23.84 -6.63
C GLN A 83 15.23 22.71 -5.60
N ASN A 84 16.23 21.82 -5.67
CA ASN A 84 16.34 20.65 -4.80
C ASN A 84 15.01 19.89 -4.71
N THR A 85 14.46 19.56 -5.88
CA THR A 85 13.13 18.96 -5.97
C THR A 85 13.22 17.45 -5.81
N SER A 86 12.30 16.87 -5.04
CA SER A 86 12.22 15.43 -4.82
C SER A 86 10.78 14.92 -4.96
N LEU A 87 10.63 13.60 -4.96
CA LEU A 87 9.38 12.88 -4.79
C LEU A 87 9.41 12.15 -3.45
N LEU A 88 8.41 12.41 -2.61
CA LEU A 88 8.03 11.59 -1.47
C LEU A 88 6.98 10.58 -1.93
N LEU A 89 7.31 9.30 -1.86
CA LEU A 89 6.40 8.18 -2.06
C LEU A 89 6.07 7.57 -0.70
N ILE A 90 4.78 7.47 -0.36
CA ILE A 90 4.30 6.80 0.85
C ILE A 90 3.46 5.59 0.43
N MET A 91 3.80 4.41 0.94
CA MET A 91 3.04 3.18 0.73
C MET A 91 2.28 2.85 2.03
N LEU A 92 0.96 2.82 1.98
CA LEU A 92 0.10 2.56 3.13
C LEU A 92 -0.17 1.06 3.28
N ASP A 93 -0.03 0.51 4.47
CA ASP A 93 -0.55 -0.84 4.76
C ASP A 93 -2.06 -0.75 5.03
N MET A 94 -2.82 -1.07 3.98
CA MET A 94 -4.27 -0.96 4.04
C MET A 94 -4.93 -2.13 4.78
N CYS A 95 -4.25 -3.26 4.98
CA CYS A 95 -4.75 -4.31 5.89
C CYS A 95 -4.90 -3.73 7.30
N THR A 96 -3.90 -2.97 7.76
CA THR A 96 -4.00 -2.26 9.04
C THR A 96 -5.07 -1.17 9.00
N TRP A 97 -5.11 -0.33 7.98
CA TRP A 97 -6.02 0.83 7.97
C TRP A 97 -7.50 0.43 7.82
N VAL A 98 -7.82 -0.32 6.76
CA VAL A 98 -9.20 -0.66 6.38
C VAL A 98 -9.71 -1.84 7.19
N CYS A 99 -8.87 -2.87 7.40
CA CYS A 99 -9.25 -4.06 8.15
C CYS A 99 -8.89 -4.01 9.63
N GLY A 100 -8.20 -2.97 10.12
CA GLY A 100 -7.96 -2.78 11.55
C GLY A 100 -9.05 -2.01 12.30
N LYS A 101 -10.11 -1.54 11.61
CA LYS A 101 -11.25 -0.87 12.25
C LYS A 101 -12.10 -1.91 13.01
N GLU A 102 -12.23 -1.73 14.32
CA GLU A 102 -13.09 -2.55 15.17
C GLU A 102 -14.55 -2.06 15.12
N GLY A 103 -15.50 -2.96 15.42
CA GLY A 103 -16.90 -2.60 15.66
C GLY A 103 -17.80 -2.50 14.43
N GLU A 104 -17.25 -2.52 13.21
CA GLU A 104 -18.02 -2.52 11.97
C GLU A 104 -17.55 -3.63 11.02
N PRO A 105 -18.42 -4.60 10.66
CA PRO A 105 -18.11 -5.58 9.63
C PRO A 105 -17.82 -4.88 8.31
N ASN A 106 -16.56 -4.92 7.87
CA ASN A 106 -16.17 -4.40 6.57
C ASN A 106 -16.11 -5.54 5.57
N PHE A 107 -17.06 -5.60 4.64
CA PHE A 107 -17.11 -6.66 3.62
C PHE A 107 -15.83 -6.77 2.78
N ARG A 108 -15.05 -5.69 2.66
CA ARG A 108 -13.75 -5.69 1.97
C ARG A 108 -12.69 -6.50 2.71
N CYS A 109 -12.89 -6.71 4.00
CA CYS A 109 -12.06 -7.48 4.91
C CYS A 109 -12.69 -8.82 5.29
N LEU A 110 -13.89 -9.08 4.79
CA LEU A 110 -14.52 -10.39 4.92
C LEU A 110 -14.08 -11.23 3.75
N ALA A 111 -13.42 -12.33 4.08
CA ALA A 111 -13.39 -13.46 3.21
C ALA A 111 -14.81 -13.83 2.80
N SER A 112 -15.08 -13.89 1.50
CA SER A 112 -16.33 -14.44 0.99
C SER A 112 -16.49 -15.88 1.52
N GLU A 113 -17.51 -16.12 2.36
CA GLU A 113 -17.87 -17.46 2.82
C GLU A 113 -18.14 -18.40 1.63
N LYS A 114 -18.62 -17.85 0.50
CA LYS A 114 -18.83 -18.59 -0.75
C LYS A 114 -17.52 -19.08 -1.39
N ASP A 115 -16.40 -18.42 -1.11
CA ASP A 115 -15.08 -18.77 -1.64
C ASP A 115 -14.22 -19.56 -0.63
N GLY A 116 -14.78 -19.91 0.55
CA GLY A 116 -14.12 -20.70 1.59
C GLY A 116 -12.84 -20.06 2.13
N MET A 117 -12.82 -18.73 2.18
CA MET A 117 -11.67 -17.93 2.64
C MET A 117 -11.76 -17.70 4.17
N PRO A 118 -10.65 -17.65 4.92
CA PRO A 118 -10.68 -17.29 6.35
C PRO A 118 -10.82 -15.77 6.52
N ALA A 119 -11.51 -15.32 7.58
CA ALA A 119 -11.63 -13.89 7.90
C ALA A 119 -10.24 -13.22 8.02
N VAL A 120 -10.13 -11.96 7.55
CA VAL A 120 -8.88 -11.20 7.63
C VAL A 120 -8.45 -11.07 9.10
N ARG A 121 -7.16 -11.32 9.35
CA ARG A 121 -6.59 -11.14 10.69
C ARG A 121 -6.52 -9.65 11.01
N HIS A 122 -7.38 -9.18 11.90
CA HIS A 122 -7.37 -7.78 12.36
C HIS A 122 -6.01 -7.42 12.98
N MET A 123 -5.37 -6.36 12.48
CA MET A 123 -4.08 -5.88 12.99
C MET A 123 -4.21 -4.99 14.26
N GLY A 124 -5.45 -4.80 14.75
CA GLY A 124 -5.78 -4.13 16.01
C GLY A 124 -5.93 -2.61 15.89
N SER A 125 -6.87 -2.04 16.64
CA SER A 125 -7.18 -0.60 16.66
C SER A 125 -5.98 0.28 17.05
N ALA A 126 -5.12 -0.19 17.96
CA ALA A 126 -3.91 0.55 18.39
C ALA A 126 -2.90 0.74 17.26
N ARG A 127 -2.63 -0.33 16.47
CA ARG A 127 -1.69 -0.27 15.34
C ARG A 127 -2.23 0.62 14.21
N ARG A 128 -3.54 0.60 14.01
CA ARG A 128 -4.22 1.51 13.08
C ARG A 128 -4.07 2.97 13.48
N GLN A 129 -4.30 3.31 14.75
CA GLN A 129 -4.08 4.66 15.27
C GLN A 129 -2.62 5.11 15.08
N GLU A 130 -1.65 4.22 15.32
CA GLU A 130 -0.24 4.48 15.08
C GLU A 130 0.03 4.84 13.61
N MET A 131 -0.56 4.11 12.66
CA MET A 131 -0.42 4.37 11.23
C MET A 131 -1.02 5.71 10.79
N ILE A 132 -2.21 6.03 11.28
CA ILE A 132 -2.88 7.30 11.00
C ILE A 132 -2.01 8.47 11.49
N SER A 133 -1.53 8.36 12.73
CA SER A 133 -0.62 9.36 13.34
C SER A 133 0.69 9.48 12.57
N TRP A 134 1.30 8.36 12.20
CA TRP A 134 2.52 8.31 11.41
C TRP A 134 2.36 8.95 10.03
N LEU A 135 1.26 8.69 9.33
CA LEU A 135 0.99 9.31 8.02
C LEU A 135 0.88 10.83 8.15
N GLY A 136 0.07 11.31 9.10
CA GLY A 136 -0.11 12.75 9.33
C GLY A 136 1.20 13.45 9.67
N LYS A 137 2.01 12.84 10.55
CA LYS A 137 3.35 13.37 10.89
C LYS A 137 4.27 13.35 9.68
N THR A 138 4.32 12.26 8.92
CA THR A 138 5.19 12.12 7.75
C THR A 138 4.84 13.15 6.68
N LEU A 139 3.56 13.33 6.37
CA LEU A 139 3.11 14.35 5.41
C LEU A 139 3.39 15.76 5.93
N LYS A 140 3.12 16.06 7.21
CA LYS A 140 3.43 17.36 7.82
C LYS A 140 4.92 17.69 7.70
N ASP A 141 5.76 16.72 8.01
CA ASP A 141 7.20 16.93 8.10
C ASP A 141 7.85 16.93 6.71
N GLN A 142 7.37 16.11 5.76
CA GLN A 142 8.12 15.76 4.55
C GLN A 142 7.44 16.16 3.23
N CYS A 143 6.13 16.44 3.23
CA CYS A 143 5.40 16.78 2.02
C CYS A 143 5.43 18.28 1.71
N GLY A 144 5.55 18.63 0.43
CA GLY A 144 5.49 20.02 -0.02
C GLY A 144 6.84 20.73 0.12
N ARG A 145 6.92 21.85 0.84
CA ARG A 145 8.11 22.70 0.86
C ARG A 145 8.92 22.46 2.14
N ARG A 146 10.18 22.03 2.01
CA ARG A 146 11.06 21.73 3.15
C ARG A 146 12.50 22.19 2.86
N ASP A 147 13.17 22.79 3.85
CA ASP A 147 14.60 23.11 3.83
C ASP A 147 15.11 23.76 2.52
N GLY A 148 14.36 24.74 2.00
CA GLY A 148 14.70 25.45 0.76
C GLY A 148 14.38 24.68 -0.53
N GLY A 149 13.91 23.44 -0.45
CA GLY A 149 13.49 22.58 -1.56
C GLY A 149 11.99 22.31 -1.64
N ARG A 150 11.60 21.44 -2.58
CA ARG A 150 10.19 21.06 -2.84
C ARG A 150 10.05 19.55 -3.05
N SER A 151 8.96 18.98 -2.57
CA SER A 151 8.65 17.56 -2.69
C SER A 151 7.27 17.39 -3.33
N TRP A 152 7.23 16.68 -4.45
CA TRP A 152 6.00 16.03 -4.91
C TRP A 152 5.65 14.94 -3.92
N CYS A 153 4.38 14.75 -3.62
CA CYS A 153 3.93 13.78 -2.62
C CYS A 153 2.91 12.87 -3.26
N ILE A 154 3.23 11.59 -3.31
CA ILE A 154 2.37 10.54 -3.83
C ILE A 154 2.15 9.55 -2.70
N VAL A 155 0.89 9.25 -2.44
CA VAL A 155 0.48 8.21 -1.49
C VAL A 155 -0.10 7.05 -2.29
N ALA A 156 0.20 5.82 -1.91
CA ALA A 156 -0.33 4.63 -2.57
C ALA A 156 -0.91 3.66 -1.53
N GLY A 157 -2.01 3.02 -1.89
CA GLY A 157 -2.70 2.04 -1.08
C GLY A 157 -3.61 1.17 -1.94
N HIS A 158 -3.93 -0.03 -1.47
CA HIS A 158 -4.66 -0.97 -2.32
C HIS A 158 -6.08 -0.50 -2.71
N TRP A 159 -6.93 -0.21 -1.71
CA TRP A 159 -8.31 0.20 -1.98
C TRP A 159 -8.40 1.63 -2.52
N PRO A 160 -9.28 1.90 -3.50
CA PRO A 160 -9.50 3.23 -4.02
C PRO A 160 -10.25 4.11 -3.02
N VAL A 161 -9.92 5.41 -2.96
CA VAL A 161 -10.81 6.40 -2.33
C VAL A 161 -12.10 6.50 -3.13
N PHE A 162 -11.97 6.69 -4.45
CA PHE A 162 -13.09 6.73 -5.39
C PHE A 162 -12.86 5.71 -6.51
N SER A 163 -13.92 5.02 -6.90
CA SER A 163 -13.94 4.17 -8.09
C SER A 163 -15.35 4.10 -8.65
N PHE A 164 -15.47 4.06 -9.98
CA PHE A 164 -16.73 3.86 -10.69
C PHE A 164 -16.96 2.41 -11.15
N SER A 165 -16.18 1.47 -10.60
CA SER A 165 -16.25 0.05 -10.94
C SER A 165 -17.02 -0.76 -9.90
N GLY A 166 -17.05 -2.09 -10.06
CA GLY A 166 -17.88 -2.99 -9.26
C GLY A 166 -17.63 -2.93 -7.76
N ASN A 167 -16.39 -2.67 -7.31
CA ASN A 167 -16.14 -2.49 -5.88
C ASN A 167 -16.58 -1.11 -5.38
N GLY A 168 -16.59 -0.09 -6.23
CA GLY A 168 -17.00 1.28 -5.89
C GLY A 168 -16.03 2.01 -4.94
N PRO A 169 -16.44 3.19 -4.45
CA PRO A 169 -15.64 3.96 -3.49
C PRO A 169 -15.45 3.21 -2.15
N THR A 170 -14.45 3.63 -1.38
CA THR A 170 -14.19 3.06 -0.05
C THR A 170 -14.49 4.10 1.03
N ASP A 171 -15.67 4.00 1.64
CA ASP A 171 -16.22 5.03 2.54
C ASP A 171 -15.28 5.41 3.68
N ILE A 172 -14.67 4.43 4.35
CA ILE A 172 -13.68 4.68 5.41
C ILE A 172 -12.48 5.52 4.91
N LEU A 173 -12.05 5.35 3.65
CA LEU A 173 -10.98 6.16 3.07
C LEU A 173 -11.47 7.56 2.67
N ILE A 174 -12.74 7.70 2.26
CA ILE A 174 -13.36 9.02 2.02
C ILE A 174 -13.46 9.80 3.34
N GLU A 175 -13.84 9.12 4.43
CA GLU A 175 -14.05 9.74 5.74
C GLU A 175 -12.74 10.09 6.45
N GLU A 176 -11.73 9.23 6.35
CA GLU A 176 -10.54 9.34 7.20
C GLU A 176 -9.25 9.69 6.44
N LEU A 177 -9.04 9.09 5.26
CA LEU A 177 -7.81 9.30 4.50
C LEU A 177 -7.90 10.58 3.66
N LEU A 178 -8.99 10.77 2.92
CA LEU A 178 -9.15 11.90 2.00
C LEU A 178 -8.98 13.26 2.69
N PRO A 179 -9.50 13.52 3.91
CA PRO A 179 -9.26 14.78 4.60
C PRO A 179 -7.77 15.02 4.91
N VAL A 180 -7.03 13.97 5.28
CA VAL A 180 -5.58 14.04 5.54
C VAL A 180 -4.82 14.33 4.25
N LEU A 181 -5.15 13.64 3.15
CA LEU A 181 -4.52 13.90 1.85
C LEU A 181 -4.75 15.34 1.38
N LYS A 182 -5.98 15.85 1.53
CA LYS A 182 -6.36 17.23 1.16
C LYS A 182 -5.68 18.27 2.04
N SER A 183 -5.67 18.09 3.37
CA SER A 183 -5.08 19.06 4.30
C SER A 183 -3.57 19.24 4.07
N HIS A 184 -2.88 18.17 3.68
CA HIS A 184 -1.46 18.17 3.35
C HIS A 184 -1.15 18.43 1.87
N ARG A 185 -2.18 18.68 1.03
CA ARG A 185 -2.03 18.93 -0.41
C ARG A 185 -1.22 17.83 -1.13
N VAL A 186 -1.52 16.57 -0.82
CA VAL A 186 -0.96 15.41 -1.54
C VAL A 186 -1.32 15.51 -3.03
N HIS A 187 -0.37 15.19 -3.90
CA HIS A 187 -0.49 15.45 -5.33
C HIS A 187 -1.22 14.32 -6.07
N ALA A 188 -1.06 13.07 -5.62
CA ALA A 188 -1.78 11.93 -6.16
C ALA A 188 -1.97 10.83 -5.10
N TYR A 189 -3.08 10.12 -5.20
CA TYR A 189 -3.32 8.85 -4.53
C TYR A 189 -3.38 7.74 -5.58
N LEU A 190 -2.55 6.71 -5.45
CA LEU A 190 -2.51 5.57 -6.36
C LEU A 190 -3.16 4.35 -5.71
N SER A 191 -4.03 3.66 -6.45
CA SER A 191 -4.72 2.47 -5.96
C SER A 191 -4.98 1.44 -7.04
N GLY A 192 -5.33 0.23 -6.60
CA GLY A 192 -5.80 -0.87 -7.44
C GLY A 192 -7.17 -1.34 -6.98
N HIS A 193 -7.25 -2.61 -6.56
CA HIS A 193 -8.45 -3.34 -6.15
C HIS A 193 -9.48 -3.57 -7.26
N ASP A 194 -9.92 -2.51 -7.93
CA ASP A 194 -10.71 -2.65 -9.15
C ASP A 194 -9.81 -3.01 -10.34
N HIS A 195 -10.16 -4.08 -11.04
CA HIS A 195 -9.36 -4.66 -12.14
C HIS A 195 -9.56 -3.89 -13.45
N ASN A 196 -9.22 -2.60 -13.44
CA ASN A 196 -9.26 -1.69 -14.58
C ASN A 196 -8.36 -0.47 -14.34
N MET A 197 -8.39 0.50 -15.25
CA MET A 197 -7.62 1.75 -15.15
C MET A 197 -8.58 2.94 -15.13
N GLN A 198 -8.38 3.85 -14.18
CA GLN A 198 -9.19 5.06 -14.01
C GLN A 198 -8.31 6.26 -13.61
N HIS A 199 -8.76 7.47 -13.95
CA HIS A 199 -8.28 8.72 -13.37
C HIS A 199 -9.51 9.50 -12.89
N VAL A 200 -9.60 9.70 -11.58
CA VAL A 200 -10.81 10.14 -10.86
C VAL A 200 -10.53 11.40 -10.06
#